data_AF-A0A1F0NLH6-F1
#
_entry.id   AF-A0A1F0NLH6-F1
#
_cell.length_a   1.000
_cell.length_b   1.000
_cell.length_c   1.000
_cell.angle_alpha   90.00
_cell.angle_beta   90.00
_cell.angle_gamma   90.00
#
_symmetry.space_group_name_H-M   'P 1'
#
loop_
_entity.id
_entity.type
_entity.pdbx_description
1 polymer ?
#
loop_
_entity_poly.entity_id
_entity_poly.type
_entity_poly.pdbx_seq_one_letter_code
_entity_poly.pdbx_strand_id
1 'polypeptide(L)'
;MNRFKKSKYIIVLFVLVLVVSVFLVTTQSSAIVTKAGDGISLVDRIVQKPFQWLSSAKSDLGHLTRAYNENESLKKELYQMKKETNEADRLKEENEQLRQLLEMKSKLNGTKVIASDVIMRTPSTWKQELTVDAGSSQGVTSNMLVVAGGGLIGSVEKVEGNSSVVNLLTNAENTEKISVKIQHGSTSVYGIIIGYDKEKDLLKISQLNSSSDISKGDKVVTGGLGNFNATDIPVGEVESVTHSNDYLTREVLVKLQSDSMNTKVVELVGNPS
;
A
#
# COMPACT_ATOMS: atom_id res chain seq x y z
N MET A 1 -5.15 -63.84 15.21
CA MET A 1 -4.86 -62.58 14.49
C MET A 1 -3.59 -61.89 15.04
N ASN A 2 -2.39 -62.49 14.89
CA ASN A 2 -1.14 -61.90 15.43
C ASN A 2 0.14 -62.21 14.62
N ARG A 3 0.04 -62.81 13.43
CA ARG A 3 1.20 -63.17 12.61
C ARG A 3 1.78 -62.00 11.79
N PHE A 4 0.97 -60.99 11.47
CA PHE A 4 1.42 -59.81 10.71
C PHE A 4 2.20 -58.77 11.54
N LYS A 5 1.97 -58.67 12.85
CA LYS A 5 2.79 -57.78 13.70
C LYS A 5 4.18 -58.37 13.93
N LYS A 6 4.29 -59.68 14.13
CA LYS A 6 5.59 -60.36 14.29
C LYS A 6 6.45 -60.28 13.02
N SER A 7 5.89 -60.35 11.81
CA SER A 7 6.70 -60.22 10.59
C SER A 7 7.30 -58.82 10.40
N LYS A 8 6.59 -57.76 10.81
CA LYS A 8 7.13 -56.38 10.77
C LYS A 8 8.34 -56.22 11.68
N TYR A 9 8.29 -56.75 12.90
CA TYR A 9 9.46 -56.72 13.80
C TYR A 9 10.61 -57.61 13.31
N ILE A 10 10.31 -58.75 12.68
CA ILE A 10 11.32 -59.62 12.07
C ILE A 10 12.01 -58.91 10.89
N ILE A 11 11.26 -58.20 10.04
CA ILE A 11 11.83 -57.44 8.92
C ILE A 11 12.70 -56.29 9.43
N VAL A 12 12.25 -55.55 10.45
CA VAL A 12 13.03 -54.45 11.04
C VAL A 12 14.30 -54.98 11.72
N LEU A 13 14.21 -56.10 12.45
CA LEU A 13 15.36 -56.77 13.06
C LEU A 13 16.36 -57.25 11.99
N PHE A 14 15.87 -57.84 10.90
CA PHE A 14 16.70 -58.34 9.80
C PHE A 14 17.43 -57.21 9.07
N VAL A 15 16.74 -56.08 8.84
CA VAL A 15 17.34 -54.87 8.25
C VAL A 15 18.39 -54.28 9.19
N LEU A 16 18.13 -54.23 10.50
CA LEU A 16 19.08 -53.70 11.48
C LEU A 16 20.32 -54.59 11.62
N VAL A 17 20.15 -55.91 11.60
CA VAL A 17 21.27 -56.88 11.58
C VAL A 17 22.08 -56.77 10.29
N LEU A 18 21.44 -56.57 9.14
CA LEU A 18 22.15 -56.34 7.88
C LEU A 18 23.00 -55.06 7.91
N VAL A 19 22.45 -53.97 8.44
CA VAL A 19 23.19 -52.69 8.55
C VAL A 19 24.39 -52.83 9.49
N VAL A 20 24.23 -53.51 10.64
CA VAL A 20 25.32 -53.75 11.60
C VAL A 20 26.36 -54.71 11.04
N SER A 21 25.95 -55.76 10.30
CA SER A 21 26.86 -56.69 9.63
C SER A 21 27.73 -55.99 8.58
N VAL A 22 27.14 -55.12 7.76
CA VAL A 22 27.88 -54.36 6.75
C VAL A 22 28.88 -53.42 7.42
N PHE A 23 28.49 -52.79 8.53
CA PHE A 23 29.35 -51.87 9.28
C PHE A 23 30.52 -52.58 10.00
N LEU A 24 30.30 -53.80 10.50
CA LEU A 24 31.35 -54.62 11.12
C LEU A 24 32.34 -55.17 10.09
N VAL A 25 31.87 -55.57 8.91
CA VAL A 25 32.76 -56.02 7.82
C VAL A 25 33.65 -54.88 7.32
N THR A 26 33.16 -53.63 7.32
CA THR A 26 33.97 -52.46 6.96
C THR A 26 35.02 -52.05 8.00
N THR A 27 34.89 -52.48 9.26
CA THR A 27 35.79 -52.06 10.35
C THR A 27 36.90 -53.07 10.69
N GLN A 28 36.85 -54.30 10.16
CA GLN A 28 37.76 -55.41 10.51
C GLN A 28 38.58 -55.98 9.32
N SER A 29 38.94 -55.18 8.32
CA SER A 29 39.85 -55.62 7.25
C SER A 29 40.93 -54.60 6.87
N SER A 30 41.78 -54.27 7.84
CA SER A 30 43.03 -53.52 7.64
C SER A 30 44.18 -54.36 7.05
N ALA A 31 43.87 -55.38 6.23
CA ALA A 31 44.90 -56.29 5.67
C ALA A 31 44.69 -56.72 4.20
N ILE A 32 43.80 -56.10 3.43
CA ILE A 32 43.66 -56.37 1.99
C ILE A 32 43.43 -55.05 1.24
N VAL A 33 44.42 -54.15 1.27
CA VAL A 33 44.52 -53.03 0.33
C VAL A 33 45.84 -53.17 -0.41
N THR A 34 45.94 -54.22 -1.24
CA THR A 34 46.94 -54.26 -2.30
C THR A 34 46.47 -55.26 -3.36
N LYS A 35 46.17 -54.73 -4.55
CA LYS A 35 45.76 -55.43 -5.79
C LYS A 35 44.30 -55.92 -5.87
N ALA A 36 43.42 -54.99 -6.20
CA ALA A 36 42.32 -55.25 -7.14
C ALA A 36 42.02 -53.92 -7.85
N GLY A 37 42.68 -53.72 -8.99
CA GLY A 37 42.33 -52.64 -9.92
C GLY A 37 40.97 -52.89 -10.53
N ASP A 38 40.29 -51.79 -10.86
CA ASP A 38 39.03 -51.69 -11.58
C ASP A 38 37.80 -52.35 -10.94
N GLY A 39 37.10 -51.57 -10.09
CA GLY A 39 35.77 -51.97 -9.61
C GLY A 39 35.12 -51.08 -8.55
N ILE A 40 35.78 -50.02 -8.08
CA ILE A 40 35.30 -49.19 -6.97
C ILE A 40 35.10 -47.74 -7.44
N SER A 41 34.02 -47.49 -8.19
CA SER A 41 33.53 -46.12 -8.44
C SER A 41 31.99 -45.99 -8.35
N LEU A 42 31.30 -47.04 -7.91
CA LEU A 42 29.83 -47.08 -7.92
C LEU A 42 29.16 -47.08 -6.53
N VAL A 43 29.92 -47.13 -5.43
CA VAL A 43 29.35 -47.15 -4.07
C VAL A 43 29.17 -45.74 -3.48
N ASP A 44 30.00 -44.78 -3.87
CA ASP A 44 29.95 -43.40 -3.34
C ASP A 44 28.70 -42.60 -3.79
N ARG A 45 27.98 -43.08 -4.81
CA ARG A 45 26.85 -42.34 -5.40
C ARG A 45 25.47 -42.76 -4.87
N ILE A 46 25.39 -43.81 -4.05
CA ILE A 46 24.11 -44.35 -3.56
C ILE A 46 23.77 -43.82 -2.16
N VAL A 47 24.77 -43.50 -1.33
CA VAL A 47 24.55 -43.02 0.04
C VAL A 47 24.19 -41.53 0.10
N GLN A 48 24.67 -40.71 -0.84
CA GLN A 48 24.43 -39.25 -0.81
C GLN A 48 23.17 -38.79 -1.56
N LYS A 49 22.58 -39.62 -2.43
CA LYS A 49 21.41 -39.24 -3.25
C LYS A 49 20.06 -39.25 -2.52
N PRO A 50 19.74 -40.12 -1.55
CA PRO A 50 18.44 -40.06 -0.87
C PRO A 50 18.30 -38.82 0.05
N PHE A 51 19.42 -38.25 0.53
CA PHE A 51 19.38 -37.08 1.42
C PHE A 51 19.09 -35.76 0.69
N GLN A 52 19.56 -35.62 -0.57
CA GLN A 52 19.31 -34.43 -1.38
C GLN A 52 17.89 -34.37 -1.97
N TRP A 53 17.23 -35.51 -2.19
CA TRP A 53 15.83 -35.55 -2.63
C TRP A 53 14.85 -35.17 -1.51
N LEU A 54 15.17 -35.56 -0.27
CA LEU A 54 14.34 -35.23 0.90
C LEU A 54 14.41 -33.74 1.29
N SER A 55 15.54 -33.07 1.05
CA SER A 55 15.66 -31.62 1.25
C SER A 55 14.86 -30.82 0.22
N SER A 56 14.81 -31.26 -1.04
CA SER A 56 14.04 -30.60 -2.10
C SER A 56 12.53 -30.80 -1.97
N ALA A 57 12.10 -31.96 -1.47
CA ALA A 57 10.69 -32.21 -1.16
C ALA A 57 10.17 -31.32 0.00
N LYS A 58 11.04 -30.99 0.97
CA LYS A 58 10.70 -30.09 2.08
C LYS A 58 10.59 -28.62 1.65
N SER A 59 11.42 -28.17 0.70
CA SER A 59 11.28 -26.82 0.14
C SER A 59 9.98 -26.66 -0.65
N ASP A 60 9.63 -27.63 -1.49
CA ASP A 60 8.39 -27.59 -2.30
C ASP A 60 7.12 -27.61 -1.43
N LEU A 61 7.09 -28.43 -0.36
CA LEU A 61 5.99 -28.40 0.61
C LEU A 61 5.90 -27.04 1.34
N GLY A 62 7.04 -26.42 1.63
CA GLY A 62 7.09 -25.09 2.24
C GLY A 62 6.53 -24.01 1.30
N HIS A 63 6.83 -24.08 0.01
CA HIS A 63 6.28 -23.18 -1.01
C HIS A 63 4.77 -23.37 -1.19
N LEU A 64 4.28 -24.61 -1.22
CA LEU A 64 2.85 -24.90 -1.30
C LEU A 64 2.09 -24.43 -0.05
N THR A 65 2.66 -24.64 1.13
CA THR A 65 2.05 -24.18 2.40
C THR A 65 2.00 -22.66 2.47
N ARG A 66 3.07 -21.96 2.03
CA ARG A 66 3.09 -20.50 1.94
C ARG A 66 2.07 -19.98 0.94
N ALA A 67 2.03 -20.54 -0.27
CA ALA A 67 1.07 -20.15 -1.31
C ALA A 67 -0.39 -20.41 -0.86
N TYR A 68 -0.65 -21.50 -0.13
CA TYR A 68 -1.97 -21.78 0.44
C TYR A 68 -2.35 -20.77 1.52
N ASN A 69 -1.43 -20.46 2.45
CA ASN A 69 -1.67 -19.48 3.50
C ASN A 69 -1.87 -18.06 2.94
N GLU A 70 -1.09 -17.70 1.92
CA GLU A 70 -1.23 -16.43 1.20
C GLU A 70 -2.55 -16.37 0.43
N ASN A 71 -2.99 -17.46 -0.20
CA ASN A 71 -4.30 -17.54 -0.85
C ASN A 71 -5.44 -17.36 0.15
N GLU A 72 -5.35 -17.99 1.32
CA GLU A 72 -6.35 -17.84 2.39
C GLU A 72 -6.34 -16.43 3.01
N SER A 73 -5.17 -15.82 3.22
CA SER A 73 -5.09 -14.43 3.70
C SER A 73 -5.67 -13.46 2.67
N LEU A 74 -5.32 -13.61 1.39
CA LEU A 74 -5.85 -12.79 0.31
C LEU A 74 -7.36 -12.96 0.16
N LYS A 75 -7.90 -14.18 0.27
CA LYS A 75 -9.35 -14.41 0.29
C LYS A 75 -10.02 -13.72 1.46
N LYS A 76 -9.41 -13.77 2.64
CA LYS A 76 -9.94 -13.13 3.84
C LYS A 76 -9.96 -11.60 3.69
N GLU A 77 -8.87 -11.02 3.18
CA GLU A 77 -8.79 -9.60 2.85
C GLU A 77 -9.85 -9.20 1.80
N LEU A 78 -9.98 -9.97 0.72
CA LEU A 78 -10.98 -9.73 -0.31
C LEU A 78 -12.40 -9.80 0.26
N TYR A 79 -12.70 -10.79 1.10
CA TYR A 79 -13.98 -10.90 1.77
C TYR A 79 -14.25 -9.70 2.69
N GLN A 80 -13.24 -9.24 3.44
CA GLN A 80 -13.34 -8.09 4.32
C GLN A 80 -13.56 -6.79 3.52
N MET A 81 -12.78 -6.56 2.46
CA MET A 81 -12.95 -5.42 1.56
C MET A 81 -14.33 -5.42 0.90
N LYS A 82 -14.82 -6.59 0.47
CA LYS A 82 -16.15 -6.73 -0.11
C LYS A 82 -17.25 -6.42 0.91
N LYS A 83 -17.07 -6.84 2.16
CA LYS A 83 -17.99 -6.50 3.25
C LYS A 83 -18.03 -4.99 3.50
N GLU A 84 -16.86 -4.36 3.59
CA GLU A 84 -16.73 -2.91 3.79
C GLU A 84 -17.34 -2.12 2.63
N THR A 85 -17.15 -2.59 1.40
CA THR A 85 -17.75 -1.98 0.19
C THR A 85 -19.27 -2.08 0.23
N ASN A 86 -19.83 -3.26 0.52
CA ASN A 86 -21.27 -3.43 0.65
C ASN A 86 -21.88 -2.55 1.76
N GLU A 87 -21.15 -2.38 2.87
CA GLU A 87 -21.58 -1.49 3.96
C GLU A 87 -21.56 -0.02 3.54
N ALA A 88 -20.51 0.41 2.84
CA ALA A 88 -20.40 1.75 2.29
C ALA A 88 -21.53 2.04 1.27
N ASP A 89 -21.84 1.09 0.39
CA ASP A 89 -22.93 1.21 -0.58
C ASP A 89 -24.29 1.33 0.13
N ARG A 90 -24.55 0.51 1.15
CA ARG A 90 -25.77 0.60 1.96
C ARG A 90 -25.89 1.95 2.66
N LEU A 91 -24.81 2.44 3.28
CA LEU A 91 -24.78 3.75 3.95
C LEU A 91 -24.99 4.89 2.95
N LYS A 92 -24.49 4.77 1.73
CA LYS A 92 -24.69 5.74 0.66
C LYS A 92 -26.15 5.78 0.21
N GLU A 93 -26.77 4.61 0.01
CA GLU A 93 -28.20 4.50 -0.31
C GLU A 93 -29.07 5.10 0.80
N GLU A 94 -28.78 4.76 2.07
CA GLU A 94 -29.49 5.31 3.23
C GLU A 94 -29.31 6.84 3.33
N ASN A 95 -28.09 7.36 3.12
CA ASN A 95 -27.84 8.80 3.13
C ASN A 95 -28.62 9.53 2.04
N GLU A 96 -28.70 8.95 0.85
CA GLU A 96 -29.46 9.52 -0.28
C GLU A 96 -30.96 9.51 0.02
N GLN A 97 -31.50 8.42 0.57
CA GLN A 97 -32.89 8.35 1.03
C GLN A 97 -33.18 9.40 2.11
N LEU A 98 -32.30 9.54 3.11
CA LEU A 98 -32.43 10.56 4.15
C LEU A 98 -32.40 11.97 3.58
N ARG A 99 -31.53 12.25 2.60
CA ARG A 99 -31.47 13.55 1.91
C ARG A 99 -32.73 13.86 1.13
N GLN A 100 -33.28 12.88 0.42
CA GLN A 100 -34.54 13.01 -0.31
C GLN A 100 -35.72 13.30 0.65
N LEU A 101 -35.78 12.58 1.78
CA LEU A 101 -36.78 12.83 2.83
C LEU A 101 -36.68 14.22 3.44
N LEU A 102 -35.45 14.76 3.55
CA LEU A 102 -35.18 16.10 4.06
C LEU A 102 -35.26 17.19 2.97
N GLU A 103 -35.73 16.86 1.75
CA GLU A 103 -35.78 17.76 0.59
C GLU A 103 -34.43 18.45 0.28
N MET A 104 -33.32 17.83 0.69
CA MET A 104 -32.00 18.34 0.39
C MET A 104 -31.69 18.05 -1.07
N LYS A 105 -31.19 19.05 -1.82
CA LYS A 105 -30.62 18.80 -3.15
C LYS A 105 -29.59 17.67 -3.01
N SER A 106 -29.85 16.57 -3.71
CA SER A 106 -28.95 15.43 -3.73
C SER A 106 -27.60 15.86 -4.30
N LYS A 107 -26.53 15.29 -3.76
CA LYS A 107 -25.16 15.50 -4.25
C LYS A 107 -24.93 14.67 -5.52
N LEU A 108 -25.93 14.63 -6.42
CA LEU A 108 -25.97 13.77 -7.62
C LEU A 108 -24.87 14.07 -8.64
N ASN A 109 -24.13 15.15 -8.46
CA ASN A 109 -22.89 15.39 -9.20
C ASN A 109 -21.80 14.53 -8.58
N GLY A 110 -21.77 13.25 -9.01
CA GLY A 110 -20.66 12.35 -8.72
C GLY A 110 -19.34 13.03 -9.05
N THR A 111 -18.34 12.79 -8.20
CA THR A 111 -17.00 13.32 -8.40
C THR A 111 -16.48 12.85 -9.76
N LYS A 112 -16.20 13.80 -10.65
CA LYS A 112 -15.65 13.53 -11.97
C LYS A 112 -14.18 13.20 -11.79
N VAL A 113 -13.76 12.06 -12.33
CA VAL A 113 -12.38 11.60 -12.33
C VAL A 113 -11.90 11.52 -13.78
N ILE A 114 -10.78 12.18 -14.09
CA ILE A 114 -10.14 12.15 -15.41
C ILE A 114 -8.71 11.63 -15.20
N ALA A 115 -8.39 10.48 -15.77
CA ALA A 115 -7.02 9.99 -15.80
C ALA A 115 -6.26 10.68 -16.94
N SER A 116 -5.01 11.05 -16.70
CA SER A 116 -4.17 11.79 -17.65
C SER A 116 -2.69 11.48 -17.43
N ASP A 117 -1.92 11.50 -18.52
CA ASP A 117 -0.48 11.32 -18.50
C ASP A 117 0.23 12.64 -18.18
N VAL A 118 1.32 12.54 -17.41
CA VAL A 118 2.23 13.65 -17.15
C VAL A 118 3.15 13.81 -18.34
N ILE A 119 2.96 14.88 -19.11
CA ILE A 119 3.73 15.19 -20.32
C ILE A 119 4.92 16.12 -20.07
N MET A 120 4.89 16.90 -18.99
CA MET A 120 6.00 17.79 -18.63
C MET A 120 6.10 17.94 -17.12
N ARG A 121 7.33 18.12 -16.63
CA ARG A 121 7.64 18.48 -15.24
C ARG A 121 8.61 19.64 -15.24
N THR A 122 8.33 20.67 -14.45
CA THR A 122 9.21 21.82 -14.32
C THR A 122 10.46 21.43 -13.50
N PRO A 123 11.69 21.58 -14.03
CA PRO A 123 12.93 21.21 -13.31
C PRO A 123 13.37 22.24 -12.25
N SER A 124 12.49 23.18 -11.90
CA SER A 124 12.79 24.30 -11.00
C SER A 124 12.58 23.91 -9.54
N THR A 125 13.52 24.26 -8.66
CA THR A 125 13.36 24.03 -7.22
C THR A 125 12.43 25.02 -6.55
N TRP A 126 12.17 26.21 -7.12
CA TRP A 126 11.32 27.24 -6.51
C TRP A 126 9.85 27.12 -6.89
N LYS A 127 9.54 26.53 -8.07
CA LYS A 127 8.17 26.22 -8.52
C LYS A 127 8.08 24.77 -9.00
N GLN A 128 7.26 23.98 -8.34
CA GLN A 128 7.01 22.56 -8.59
C GLN A 128 5.67 22.43 -9.31
N GLU A 129 5.73 22.11 -10.61
CA GLU A 129 4.54 21.97 -11.46
C GLU A 129 4.65 20.75 -12.36
N LEU A 130 3.48 20.22 -12.72
CA LEU A 130 3.32 19.22 -13.77
C LEU A 130 2.40 19.75 -14.86
N THR A 131 2.65 19.35 -16.10
CA THR A 131 1.69 19.50 -17.18
C THR A 131 1.14 18.13 -17.53
N VAL A 132 -0.18 18.06 -17.62
CA VAL A 132 -0.92 16.83 -17.93
C VAL A 132 -1.61 16.96 -19.28
N ASP A 133 -1.80 15.84 -19.98
CA ASP A 133 -2.40 15.77 -21.33
C ASP A 133 -3.93 15.80 -21.36
N ALA A 134 -4.55 16.39 -20.35
CA ALA A 134 -5.98 16.64 -20.27
C ALA A 134 -6.23 18.12 -20.00
N GLY A 135 -7.19 18.70 -20.71
CA GLY A 135 -7.60 20.10 -20.60
C GLY A 135 -9.12 20.26 -20.66
N SER A 136 -9.57 21.45 -21.05
CA SER A 136 -11.00 21.80 -21.06
C SER A 136 -11.82 20.96 -22.04
N SER A 137 -11.22 20.43 -23.12
CA SER A 137 -11.91 19.53 -24.05
C SER A 137 -12.26 18.16 -23.44
N GLN A 138 -11.52 17.71 -22.44
CA GLN A 138 -11.84 16.55 -21.60
C GLN A 138 -12.71 16.95 -20.38
N GLY A 139 -12.99 18.24 -20.25
CA GLY A 139 -13.75 18.85 -19.17
C GLY A 139 -12.97 18.88 -17.85
N VAL A 140 -11.66 19.14 -17.91
CA VAL A 140 -10.86 19.59 -16.78
C VAL A 140 -11.25 21.02 -16.42
N THR A 141 -11.29 21.33 -15.13
CA THR A 141 -11.63 22.63 -14.58
C THR A 141 -10.62 23.04 -13.51
N SER A 142 -10.44 24.35 -13.27
CA SER A 142 -9.47 24.88 -12.29
C SER A 142 -9.81 24.56 -10.83
N ASN A 143 -11.00 24.02 -10.55
CA ASN A 143 -11.40 23.54 -9.22
C ASN A 143 -11.09 22.05 -8.99
N MET A 144 -10.41 21.38 -9.93
CA MET A 144 -10.02 19.98 -9.76
C MET A 144 -8.75 19.84 -8.92
N LEU A 145 -8.75 18.82 -8.08
CA LEU A 145 -7.59 18.34 -7.33
C LEU A 145 -6.89 17.23 -8.12
N VAL A 146 -5.60 17.04 -7.89
CA VAL A 146 -4.81 16.05 -8.61
C VAL A 146 -4.29 15.00 -7.64
N VAL A 147 -4.57 13.74 -7.96
CA VAL A 147 -4.30 12.56 -7.13
C VAL A 147 -3.33 11.64 -7.86
N ALA A 148 -2.35 11.13 -7.13
CA ALA A 148 -1.45 10.08 -7.61
C ALA A 148 -0.94 9.25 -6.43
N GLY A 149 -0.61 7.98 -6.67
CA GLY A 149 -0.07 7.11 -5.61
C GLY A 149 -1.02 6.95 -4.40
N GLY A 150 -2.33 7.12 -4.60
CA GLY A 150 -3.33 7.02 -3.54
C GLY A 150 -3.50 8.25 -2.65
N GLY A 151 -2.88 9.40 -3.00
CA GLY A 151 -3.00 10.63 -2.23
C GLY A 151 -3.00 11.90 -3.09
N LEU A 152 -3.36 13.02 -2.46
CA LEU A 152 -3.36 14.34 -3.07
C LEU A 152 -1.92 14.78 -3.35
N ILE A 153 -1.63 15.13 -4.60
CA ILE A 153 -0.32 15.65 -5.01
C ILE A 153 -0.35 17.12 -5.43
N GLY A 154 -1.53 17.68 -5.73
CA GLY A 154 -1.64 19.07 -6.15
C GLY A 154 -3.06 19.49 -6.54
N SER A 155 -3.14 20.64 -7.20
CA SER A 155 -4.37 21.22 -7.74
C SER A 155 -4.15 21.79 -9.13
N VAL A 156 -5.21 21.87 -9.93
CA VAL A 156 -5.14 22.47 -11.26
C VAL A 156 -5.04 23.99 -11.14
N GLU A 157 -3.92 24.57 -11.60
CA GLU A 157 -3.68 26.02 -11.62
C GLU A 157 -4.18 26.63 -12.93
N LYS A 158 -3.94 25.96 -14.06
CA LYS A 158 -4.30 26.45 -15.39
C LYS A 158 -4.89 25.35 -16.27
N VAL A 159 -5.90 25.71 -17.05
CA VAL A 159 -6.54 24.80 -18.02
C VAL A 159 -6.41 25.39 -19.42
N GLU A 160 -5.77 24.64 -20.32
CA GLU A 160 -5.72 24.90 -21.76
C GLU A 160 -6.70 23.96 -22.48
N GLY A 161 -6.79 24.05 -23.81
CA GLY A 161 -7.71 23.21 -24.59
C GLY A 161 -7.48 21.69 -24.42
N ASN A 162 -6.23 21.25 -24.47
CA ASN A 162 -5.83 19.83 -24.45
C ASN A 162 -4.77 19.51 -23.38
N SER A 163 -4.50 20.44 -22.47
CA SER A 163 -3.53 20.23 -21.40
C SER A 163 -3.86 21.10 -20.20
N SER A 164 -3.32 20.75 -19.05
CA SER A 164 -3.50 21.50 -17.81
C SER A 164 -2.21 21.57 -17.03
N VAL A 165 -2.00 22.69 -16.34
CA VAL A 165 -0.89 22.89 -15.41
C VAL A 165 -1.39 22.60 -14.00
N VAL A 166 -0.64 21.75 -13.30
CA VAL A 166 -0.89 21.30 -11.95
C VAL A 166 0.15 21.91 -11.03
N ASN A 167 -0.30 22.64 -10.02
CA ASN A 167 0.53 23.15 -8.94
C ASN A 167 0.68 22.09 -7.85
N LEU A 168 1.90 21.66 -7.57
CA LEU A 168 2.16 20.59 -6.60
C LEU A 168 2.09 21.08 -5.15
N LEU A 169 1.72 20.18 -4.23
CA LEU A 169 1.71 20.48 -2.80
C LEU A 169 3.10 20.76 -2.23
N THR A 170 4.17 20.31 -2.90
CA THR A 170 5.57 20.48 -2.48
C THR A 170 6.15 21.87 -2.76
N ASN A 171 5.33 22.82 -3.20
CA ASN A 171 5.70 24.23 -3.28
C ASN A 171 5.83 24.86 -1.89
N ALA A 172 6.82 25.75 -1.73
CA ALA A 172 7.10 26.39 -0.45
C ALA A 172 5.90 27.20 0.08
N GLU A 173 5.19 27.84 -0.85
CA GLU A 173 3.96 28.58 -0.62
C GLU A 173 2.85 27.99 -1.49
N ASN A 174 1.65 27.89 -0.94
CA ASN A 174 0.46 27.44 -1.65
C ASN A 174 -0.64 28.51 -1.58
N THR A 175 -0.96 29.12 -2.72
CA THR A 175 -1.96 30.20 -2.82
C THR A 175 -3.37 29.71 -3.13
N GLU A 176 -3.53 28.43 -3.43
CA GLU A 176 -4.79 27.83 -3.91
C GLU A 176 -5.82 27.64 -2.78
N LYS A 177 -5.39 27.79 -1.53
CA LYS A 177 -6.25 27.68 -0.33
C LYS A 177 -7.07 26.38 -0.31
N ILE A 178 -6.40 25.26 -0.56
CA ILE A 178 -7.03 23.93 -0.54
C ILE A 178 -7.49 23.61 0.89
N SER A 179 -8.78 23.35 1.08
CA SER A 179 -9.34 22.98 2.37
C SER A 179 -9.00 21.54 2.73
N VAL A 180 -8.62 21.33 3.97
CA VAL A 180 -8.30 20.03 4.57
C VAL A 180 -9.06 19.81 5.87
N LYS A 181 -9.25 18.55 6.22
CA LYS A 181 -9.95 18.07 7.41
C LYS A 181 -9.02 17.08 8.14
N ILE A 182 -8.70 17.40 9.38
CA ILE A 182 -7.90 16.57 10.29
C ILE A 182 -8.88 15.80 11.18
N GLN A 183 -8.79 14.47 11.16
CA GLN A 183 -9.66 13.57 11.92
C GLN A 183 -9.01 13.20 13.25
N HIS A 184 -9.60 13.64 14.36
CA HIS A 184 -9.13 13.33 15.70
C HIS A 184 -10.25 12.63 16.50
N GLY A 185 -10.17 11.31 16.64
CA GLY A 185 -11.23 10.53 17.29
C GLY A 185 -12.60 10.74 16.60
N SER A 186 -13.57 11.29 17.32
CA SER A 186 -14.91 11.62 16.80
C SER A 186 -15.06 13.08 16.34
N THR A 187 -14.02 13.90 16.44
CA THR A 187 -14.05 15.31 16.03
C THR A 187 -13.26 15.50 14.74
N SER A 188 -13.53 16.63 14.07
CA SER A 188 -12.84 17.01 12.84
C SER A 188 -12.49 18.48 12.90
N VAL A 189 -11.22 18.80 12.62
CA VAL A 189 -10.72 20.17 12.54
C VAL A 189 -10.43 20.50 11.09
N TYR A 190 -11.02 21.59 10.59
CA TYR A 190 -10.76 22.06 9.24
C TYR A 190 -9.64 23.09 9.25
N GLY A 191 -8.85 23.10 8.18
CA GLY A 191 -7.79 24.07 7.93
C GLY A 191 -7.54 24.25 6.44
N ILE A 192 -6.47 24.97 6.13
CA ILE A 192 -6.05 25.27 4.76
C ILE A 192 -4.57 24.94 4.60
N ILE A 193 -4.23 24.32 3.47
CA ILE A 193 -2.82 24.11 3.07
C ILE A 193 -2.21 25.47 2.72
N ILE A 194 -1.11 25.83 3.39
CA ILE A 194 -0.41 27.10 3.16
C ILE A 194 0.95 26.93 2.47
N GLY A 195 1.49 25.71 2.42
CA GLY A 195 2.76 25.44 1.74
C GLY A 195 3.44 24.18 2.23
N TYR A 196 4.73 24.06 1.96
CA TYR A 196 5.55 22.89 2.28
C TYR A 196 6.91 23.30 2.82
N ASP A 197 7.32 22.70 3.93
CA ASP A 197 8.64 22.82 4.52
C ASP A 197 9.56 21.78 3.87
N LYS A 198 10.40 22.24 2.92
CA LYS A 198 11.33 21.37 2.15
C LYS A 198 12.48 20.83 2.98
N GLU A 199 12.81 21.46 4.11
CA GLU A 199 13.90 20.97 4.96
C GLU A 199 13.43 19.81 5.83
N LYS A 200 12.15 19.83 6.23
CA LYS A 200 11.54 18.78 7.06
C LYS A 200 10.78 17.72 6.27
N ASP A 201 10.56 17.96 4.98
CA ASP A 201 9.67 17.17 4.13
C ASP A 201 8.23 17.08 4.69
N LEU A 202 7.68 18.21 5.12
CA LEU A 202 6.35 18.28 5.74
C LEU A 202 5.47 19.37 5.11
N LEU A 203 4.21 19.02 4.86
CA LEU A 203 3.18 19.96 4.44
C LEU A 203 2.73 20.82 5.63
N LYS A 204 2.51 22.12 5.39
CA LYS A 204 2.04 23.09 6.38
C LYS A 204 0.54 23.35 6.21
N ILE A 205 -0.20 23.21 7.30
CA ILE A 205 -1.62 23.55 7.39
C ILE A 205 -1.79 24.63 8.46
N SER A 206 -2.62 25.64 8.18
CA SER A 206 -2.99 26.67 9.17
C SER A 206 -4.47 27.06 9.04
N GLN A 207 -4.87 28.17 9.68
CA GLN A 207 -6.24 28.69 9.68
C GLN A 207 -7.25 27.64 10.18
N LEU A 208 -6.90 27.00 11.29
CA LEU A 208 -7.74 25.97 11.89
C LEU A 208 -9.03 26.58 12.42
N ASN A 209 -10.16 25.92 12.17
CA ASN A 209 -11.47 26.40 12.62
C ASN A 209 -11.83 26.01 14.07
N SER A 210 -10.94 25.29 14.76
CA SER A 210 -11.19 24.76 16.09
C SER A 210 -9.90 24.65 16.90
N SER A 211 -10.01 24.89 18.21
CA SER A 211 -8.94 24.68 19.18
C SER A 211 -8.89 23.24 19.68
N SER A 212 -9.70 22.34 19.11
CA SER A 212 -9.70 20.92 19.47
C SER A 212 -8.30 20.30 19.37
N ASP A 213 -8.08 19.29 20.19
CA ASP A 213 -6.82 18.56 20.21
C ASP A 213 -6.55 17.91 18.85
N ILE A 214 -5.28 17.92 18.47
CA ILE A 214 -4.75 17.26 17.28
C ILE A 214 -3.50 16.52 17.75
N SER A 215 -3.39 15.25 17.39
CA SER A 215 -2.31 14.36 17.80
C SER A 215 -1.52 13.86 16.60
N LYS A 216 -0.26 13.48 16.85
CA LYS A 216 0.55 12.80 15.85
C LYS A 216 -0.13 11.51 15.39
N GLY A 217 -0.15 11.27 14.08
CA GLY A 217 -0.81 10.14 13.44
C GLY A 217 -2.28 10.39 13.07
N ASP A 218 -2.86 11.54 13.43
CA ASP A 218 -4.20 11.91 12.97
C ASP A 218 -4.23 12.00 11.45
N LYS A 219 -5.31 11.49 10.84
CA LYS A 219 -5.46 11.44 9.38
C LYS A 219 -5.88 12.80 8.85
N VAL A 220 -5.28 13.18 7.73
CA VAL A 220 -5.59 14.42 7.01
C VAL A 220 -6.13 14.07 5.64
N VAL A 221 -7.32 14.58 5.35
CA VAL A 221 -8.02 14.41 4.07
C VAL A 221 -8.49 15.76 3.53
N THR A 222 -8.91 15.84 2.27
CA THR A 222 -9.49 17.07 1.72
C THR A 222 -10.84 17.38 2.39
N GLY A 223 -11.06 18.66 2.71
CA GLY A 223 -12.25 19.12 3.42
C GLY A 223 -13.45 19.40 2.51
N GLY A 224 -13.22 19.57 1.20
CA GLY A 224 -14.28 19.88 0.22
C GLY A 224 -14.94 21.27 0.40
N LEU A 225 -14.28 22.19 1.11
CA LEU A 225 -14.72 23.57 1.29
C LEU A 225 -13.95 24.51 0.36
N GLY A 226 -14.57 25.62 -0.03
CA GLY A 226 -13.97 26.61 -0.93
C GLY A 226 -14.10 26.23 -2.40
N ASN A 227 -13.11 26.62 -3.21
CA ASN A 227 -13.11 26.34 -4.65
C ASN A 227 -12.97 24.83 -4.93
N PHE A 228 -12.07 24.16 -4.20
CA PHE A 228 -11.80 22.73 -4.34
C PHE A 228 -12.79 21.90 -3.52
N ASN A 229 -13.81 21.37 -4.19
CA ASN A 229 -14.97 20.73 -3.56
C ASN A 229 -14.90 19.19 -3.49
N ALA A 230 -13.80 18.59 -3.93
CA ALA A 230 -13.55 17.15 -3.74
C ALA A 230 -13.19 16.89 -2.27
N THR A 231 -13.96 16.02 -1.61
CA THR A 231 -13.83 15.68 -0.19
C THR A 231 -13.22 14.29 -0.01
N ASP A 232 -12.59 14.07 1.14
CA ASP A 232 -12.13 12.75 1.60
C ASP A 232 -11.02 12.12 0.73
N ILE A 233 -10.28 12.93 -0.03
CA ILE A 233 -9.05 12.50 -0.69
C ILE A 233 -7.92 12.47 0.36
N PRO A 234 -7.16 11.36 0.50
CA PRO A 234 -6.05 11.29 1.44
C PRO A 234 -4.96 12.33 1.15
N VAL A 235 -4.52 13.05 2.17
CA VAL A 235 -3.39 14.00 2.07
C VAL A 235 -2.17 13.45 2.80
N GLY A 236 -2.36 12.97 4.03
CA GLY A 236 -1.26 12.53 4.86
C GLY A 236 -1.64 12.30 6.32
N GLU A 237 -0.63 12.25 7.18
CA GLU A 237 -0.78 12.07 8.62
C GLU A 237 -0.07 13.21 9.37
N VAL A 238 -0.66 13.65 10.48
CA VAL A 238 -0.07 14.70 11.31
C VAL A 238 1.25 14.21 11.90
N GLU A 239 2.33 14.96 11.68
CA GLU A 239 3.65 14.69 12.27
C GLU A 239 3.83 15.50 13.57
N SER A 240 3.44 16.79 13.56
CA SER A 240 3.57 17.67 14.72
C SER A 240 2.67 18.90 14.62
N VAL A 241 2.40 19.56 15.75
CA VAL A 241 1.66 20.82 15.83
C VAL A 241 2.61 21.89 16.38
N THR A 242 2.76 23.00 15.66
CA THR A 242 3.56 24.17 16.06
C THR A 242 2.64 25.29 16.53
N HIS A 243 3.13 26.16 17.42
CA HIS A 243 2.38 27.29 17.98
C HIS A 243 1.06 26.88 18.66
N SER A 244 1.07 25.74 19.38
CA SER A 244 -0.12 25.17 20.03
C SER A 244 -0.87 26.11 20.96
N ASN A 245 -0.17 27.11 21.54
CA ASN A 245 -0.72 28.02 22.54
C ASN A 245 -1.29 29.33 21.95
N ASP A 246 -1.09 29.57 20.65
CA ASP A 246 -1.66 30.72 19.95
C ASP A 246 -2.66 30.23 18.90
N TYR A 247 -3.94 30.36 19.23
CA TYR A 247 -5.04 29.89 18.38
C TYR A 247 -5.02 30.49 16.96
N LEU A 248 -4.49 31.71 16.80
CA LEU A 248 -4.48 32.40 15.52
C LEU A 248 -3.29 31.98 14.62
N THR A 249 -2.20 31.49 15.22
CA THR A 249 -0.97 31.09 14.51
C THR A 249 -0.68 29.59 14.58
N ARG A 250 -1.62 28.80 15.12
CA ARG A 250 -1.50 27.34 15.20
C ARG A 250 -1.30 26.74 13.81
N GLU A 251 -0.21 26.00 13.66
CA GLU A 251 0.17 25.31 12.43
C GLU A 251 0.31 23.81 12.67
N VAL A 252 -0.11 23.02 11.68
CA VAL A 252 0.02 21.56 11.70
C VAL A 252 0.96 21.15 10.58
N LEU A 253 1.99 20.39 10.93
CA LEU A 253 2.91 19.79 9.99
C LEU A 253 2.46 18.37 9.69
N VAL A 254 2.35 18.03 8.42
CA VAL A 254 1.77 16.79 7.93
C VAL A 254 2.75 16.09 7.01
N LYS A 255 2.96 14.79 7.26
CA LYS A 255 3.70 13.93 6.36
C LYS A 255 2.78 13.49 5.23
N LEU A 256 3.12 13.85 3.99
CA LEU A 256 2.35 13.46 2.82
C LEU A 256 2.30 11.93 2.66
N GLN A 257 1.13 11.41 2.30
CA GLN A 257 0.95 9.99 2.00
C GLN A 257 1.54 9.62 0.64
N SER A 258 1.41 10.52 -0.34
CA SER A 258 1.84 10.30 -1.72
C SER A 258 3.05 11.17 -2.08
N ASP A 259 4.01 10.58 -2.77
CA ASP A 259 5.10 11.29 -3.43
C ASP A 259 4.79 11.48 -4.92
N SER A 260 5.01 12.70 -5.41
CA SER A 260 4.80 13.06 -6.81
C SER A 260 6.04 12.87 -7.67
N MET A 261 7.21 12.53 -7.13
CA MET A 261 8.49 12.62 -7.87
C MET A 261 8.56 11.72 -9.11
N ASN A 262 7.96 10.52 -9.06
CA ASN A 262 8.03 9.52 -10.13
C ASN A 262 6.66 9.20 -10.78
N THR A 263 5.68 10.07 -10.63
CA THR A 263 4.32 9.84 -11.16
C THR A 263 4.27 10.11 -12.67
N LYS A 264 3.89 9.08 -13.44
CA LYS A 264 3.65 9.18 -14.89
C LYS A 264 2.20 9.41 -15.25
N VAL A 265 1.29 8.93 -14.41
CA VAL A 265 -0.16 9.03 -14.58
C VAL A 265 -0.73 9.69 -13.34
N VAL A 266 -1.72 10.54 -13.53
CA VAL A 266 -2.44 11.22 -12.45
C VAL A 266 -3.94 11.18 -12.71
N GLU A 267 -4.72 11.39 -11.64
CA GLU A 267 -6.16 11.52 -11.70
C GLU A 267 -6.57 12.94 -11.30
N LEU A 268 -7.31 13.63 -12.18
CA LEU A 268 -7.93 14.91 -11.89
C LEU A 268 -9.34 14.67 -11.34
N VAL A 269 -9.59 15.17 -10.14
CA VAL A 269 -10.77 14.85 -9.32
C VAL A 269 -11.48 16.14 -8.92
N GLY A 270 -12.74 16.30 -9.32
CA GLY A 270 -13.56 17.45 -8.91
C GLY A 270 -15.03 17.28 -9.24
N ASN A 271 -15.92 17.99 -8.55
CA ASN A 271 -17.34 17.93 -8.89
C ASN A 271 -17.65 18.93 -10.00
N PRO A 272 -18.46 18.55 -11.02
CA PRO A 272 -18.93 19.48 -12.02
C PRO A 272 -19.74 20.59 -11.34
N SER A 273 -19.35 21.82 -11.63
CA SER A 273 -20.06 23.06 -11.28
C SER A 273 -21.41 23.15 -11.97
#